data_AF-A0A6V7K797-F1
#
_entry.id   AF-A0A6V7K797-F1
#
_cell.length_a   1.000
_cell.length_b   1.000
_cell.length_c   1.000
_cell.angle_alpha   90.00
_cell.angle_beta   90.00
_cell.angle_gamma   90.00
#
_symmetry.space_group_name_H-M   'P 1'
#
loop_
_entity.id
_entity.type
_entity.pdbx_description
1 polymer ?
#
loop_
_entity_poly.entity_id
_entity_poly.type
_entity_poly.pdbx_seq_one_letter_code
_entity_poly.pdbx_strand_id
1 'polypeptide(L)'
;MDVEMRESSLNIDNCLVWKRLRYVGNLMGEKECYDTMIVWRWDEVVKKINNDVLVDEVMAAKSMLNDGKVVLVIYGMEGYFMYHNNSMKHEKKKKKNKMSELYENISVLPEITRKRFELSLLEAQIMGNCSTLLIENSQEMTKMMEQYTKAIIAVPLKSLLKAKEDELLDFYASGDNKNSIKVDNDGYGLKRLWMRQLCLFNKANLAIAEAINAHYSSPTALMKVFCYD
;
A
#
# COMPACT_ATOMS: atom_id res chain seq x y z
N MET A 1 11.08 -21.73 -5.31
CA MET A 1 9.95 -20.84 -4.99
C MET A 1 9.22 -20.70 -6.30
N ASP A 2 8.26 -21.58 -6.52
CA ASP A 2 7.58 -21.66 -7.81
C ASP A 2 6.47 -20.61 -7.84
N VAL A 3 6.70 -19.55 -8.61
CA VAL A 3 5.66 -18.60 -8.98
C VAL A 3 4.88 -19.25 -10.10
N GLU A 4 3.98 -20.17 -9.76
CA GLU A 4 2.97 -20.63 -10.71
C GLU A 4 1.91 -19.53 -10.83
N MET A 5 1.96 -18.76 -11.92
CA MET A 5 0.79 -18.04 -12.42
C MET A 5 -0.16 -19.07 -13.03
N ARG A 6 -0.87 -19.83 -12.19
CA ARG A 6 -2.01 -20.62 -12.65
C ARG A 6 -3.24 -19.72 -12.67
N GLU A 7 -3.94 -19.66 -13.79
CA GLU A 7 -5.38 -19.34 -13.78
C GLU A 7 -6.02 -20.26 -12.73
N SER A 8 -6.53 -19.65 -11.66
CA SER A 8 -6.91 -20.36 -10.45
C SER A 8 -8.09 -21.27 -10.71
N SER A 9 -8.04 -22.49 -10.16
CA SER A 9 -9.19 -23.40 -9.98
C SER A 9 -10.24 -22.87 -8.98
N LEU A 10 -10.21 -21.57 -8.68
CA LEU A 10 -11.21 -20.80 -7.94
C LEU A 10 -11.97 -20.01 -9.00
N ASN A 11 -13.26 -20.29 -9.12
CA ASN A 11 -14.18 -19.74 -10.12
C ASN A 11 -14.51 -18.25 -9.86
N ILE A 12 -13.47 -17.41 -9.69
CA ILE A 12 -13.58 -15.97 -9.49
C ILE A 12 -12.96 -15.32 -10.73
N ASP A 13 -13.81 -14.78 -11.61
CA ASP A 13 -13.35 -14.11 -12.83
C ASP A 13 -12.48 -12.89 -12.49
N ASN A 14 -11.50 -12.60 -13.36
CA ASN A 14 -10.61 -11.44 -13.27
C ASN A 14 -9.86 -11.32 -11.93
N CYS A 15 -9.40 -12.44 -11.37
CA CYS A 15 -8.59 -12.44 -10.16
C CYS A 15 -7.13 -12.90 -10.40
N LEU A 16 -6.24 -12.41 -9.56
CA LEU A 16 -4.86 -12.85 -9.42
C LEU A 16 -4.69 -13.44 -8.03
N VAL A 17 -4.17 -14.66 -7.95
CA VAL A 17 -3.97 -15.38 -6.68
C VAL A 17 -2.48 -15.66 -6.52
N TRP A 18 -1.94 -15.29 -5.36
CA TRP A 18 -0.60 -15.66 -4.94
C TRP A 18 -0.69 -16.74 -3.88
N LYS A 19 -0.07 -17.87 -4.18
CA LYS A 19 0.11 -18.95 -3.22
C LYS A 19 1.44 -18.81 -2.53
N ARG A 20 1.45 -18.90 -1.20
CA ARG A 20 2.67 -18.91 -0.39
C ARG A 20 2.54 -19.90 0.76
N LEU A 21 3.62 -20.63 1.03
CA LEU A 21 3.73 -21.47 2.22
C LEU A 21 4.15 -20.59 3.41
N ARG A 22 3.37 -20.64 4.50
CA ARG A 22 3.68 -20.00 5.77
C ARG A 22 4.07 -21.07 6.78
N TYR A 23 5.26 -20.94 7.36
CA TYR A 23 5.67 -21.73 8.51
C TYR A 23 5.04 -21.14 9.77
N VAL A 24 4.25 -21.94 10.49
CA VAL A 24 3.64 -21.55 11.76
C VAL A 24 4.42 -22.21 12.89
N GLY A 25 5.29 -21.47 13.56
CA GLY A 25 6.06 -21.94 14.73
C GLY A 25 7.15 -22.97 14.44
N ASN A 26 7.94 -23.29 15.48
CA ASN A 26 9.09 -24.19 15.40
C ASN A 26 8.74 -25.68 15.20
N LEU A 27 7.46 -26.06 15.17
CA LEU A 27 7.02 -27.44 15.00
C LEU A 27 5.82 -27.52 14.05
N MET A 28 6.13 -27.90 12.81
CA MET A 28 5.28 -28.61 11.85
C MET A 28 3.86 -28.04 11.61
N GLY A 29 3.78 -27.17 10.61
CA GLY A 29 2.54 -26.86 9.90
C GLY A 29 2.82 -25.92 8.74
N GLU A 30 2.86 -26.46 7.52
CA GLU A 30 2.85 -25.65 6.30
C GLU A 30 1.42 -25.14 6.08
N LYS A 31 1.15 -23.88 6.44
CA LYS A 31 -0.13 -23.25 6.13
C LYS A 31 -0.02 -22.55 4.78
N GLU A 32 -0.74 -23.06 3.79
CA GLU A 32 -0.90 -22.34 2.53
C GLU A 32 -1.68 -21.05 2.77
N CYS A 33 -1.11 -19.93 2.36
CA CYS A 33 -1.74 -18.63 2.40
C CYS A 33 -2.00 -18.17 0.97
N TYR A 34 -3.22 -17.70 0.74
CA TYR A 34 -3.71 -17.27 -0.57
C TYR A 34 -4.00 -15.79 -0.56
N ASP A 35 -3.01 -14.96 -0.89
CA ASP A 35 -3.27 -13.53 -1.08
C ASP A 35 -3.92 -13.35 -2.47
N THR A 36 -5.04 -12.61 -2.54
CA THR A 36 -5.82 -12.50 -3.78
C THR A 36 -6.10 -11.05 -4.12
N MET A 37 -6.00 -10.73 -5.41
CA MET A 37 -6.36 -9.45 -5.98
C MET A 37 -7.47 -9.66 -6.99
N ILE A 38 -8.62 -9.01 -6.78
CA ILE A 38 -9.77 -9.07 -7.67
C ILE A 38 -9.78 -7.77 -8.46
N VAL A 39 -9.91 -7.84 -9.78
CA VAL A 39 -9.96 -6.66 -10.64
C VAL A 39 -11.36 -6.56 -11.25
N TRP A 40 -12.06 -5.48 -10.93
CA TRP A 40 -13.33 -5.14 -11.59
C TRP A 40 -13.19 -3.89 -12.43
N ARG A 41 -13.77 -3.94 -13.61
CA ARG A 41 -13.90 -2.77 -14.48
C ARG A 41 -15.08 -1.92 -14.03
N TRP A 42 -15.00 -0.61 -14.28
CA TRP A 42 -15.99 0.37 -13.85
C TRP A 42 -17.44 0.01 -14.21
N ASP A 43 -17.70 -0.56 -15.40
CA ASP A 43 -19.03 -0.91 -15.88
C ASP A 43 -19.66 -2.05 -15.08
N GLU A 44 -18.87 -3.05 -14.70
CA GLU A 44 -19.29 -4.12 -13.83
C GLU A 44 -19.60 -3.61 -12.43
N VAL A 45 -18.76 -2.74 -11.89
CA VAL A 45 -18.94 -2.15 -10.56
C VAL A 45 -20.23 -1.33 -10.50
N VAL A 46 -20.52 -0.54 -11.53
CA VAL A 46 -21.76 0.25 -11.62
C VAL A 46 -22.99 -0.66 -11.61
N LYS A 47 -22.97 -1.77 -12.36
CA LYS A 47 -24.06 -2.76 -12.36
C LYS A 47 -24.24 -3.43 -11.00
N LYS A 48 -23.13 -3.85 -10.38
CA LYS A 48 -23.12 -4.52 -9.08
C LYS A 48 -23.64 -3.61 -7.97
N ILE A 49 -23.28 -2.32 -7.98
CA ILE A 49 -23.78 -1.31 -7.03
C ILE A 49 -25.26 -1.02 -7.27
N ASN A 50 -25.68 -0.90 -8.52
CA ASN A 50 -27.08 -0.63 -8.82
C ASN A 50 -28.01 -1.76 -8.36
N ASN A 51 -27.54 -3.00 -8.44
CA ASN A 51 -28.28 -4.19 -8.02
C ASN A 51 -28.06 -4.53 -6.53
N ASP A 52 -27.27 -3.74 -5.80
CA ASP A 52 -26.90 -3.96 -4.40
C ASP A 52 -26.24 -5.33 -4.12
N VAL A 53 -25.52 -5.89 -5.10
CA VAL A 53 -24.87 -7.23 -5.02
C VAL A 53 -23.36 -7.13 -4.73
N LEU A 54 -22.78 -5.93 -4.82
CA LEU A 54 -21.33 -5.73 -4.71
C LEU A 54 -20.74 -6.31 -3.42
N VAL A 55 -21.38 -6.03 -2.28
CA VAL A 55 -20.88 -6.46 -0.96
C VAL A 55 -20.97 -7.97 -0.82
N ASP A 56 -22.07 -8.56 -1.26
CA ASP A 56 -22.29 -10.02 -1.23
C ASP A 56 -21.26 -10.77 -2.07
N GLU A 57 -20.91 -10.27 -3.25
CA GLU A 57 -19.87 -10.86 -4.08
C GLU A 57 -18.48 -10.76 -3.45
N VAL A 58 -18.14 -9.63 -2.81
CA VAL A 58 -16.87 -9.49 -2.09
C VAL A 58 -16.82 -10.46 -0.90
N MET A 59 -17.92 -10.61 -0.17
CA MET A 59 -18.02 -11.55 0.96
C MET A 59 -17.95 -13.01 0.48
N ALA A 60 -18.60 -13.34 -0.64
CA ALA A 60 -18.52 -14.66 -1.27
C ALA A 60 -17.09 -14.96 -1.73
N ALA A 61 -16.42 -14.03 -2.41
CA ALA A 61 -15.03 -14.18 -2.80
C ALA A 61 -14.12 -14.36 -1.58
N LYS A 62 -14.38 -13.62 -0.49
CA LYS A 62 -13.62 -13.76 0.77
C LYS A 62 -13.83 -15.12 1.42
N SER A 63 -15.06 -15.65 1.44
CA SER A 63 -15.36 -16.95 2.05
C SER A 63 -14.73 -18.12 1.29
N MET A 64 -14.52 -17.96 -0.02
CA MET A 64 -13.79 -18.92 -0.85
C MET A 64 -12.27 -18.93 -0.59
N LEU A 65 -11.73 -17.89 0.06
CA LEU A 65 -10.29 -17.71 0.26
C LEU A 65 -9.90 -18.01 1.72
N ASN A 66 -9.16 -19.10 1.92
CA ASN A 66 -8.73 -19.59 3.24
C ASN A 66 -7.74 -18.65 3.96
N ASP A 67 -8.24 -17.61 4.64
CA ASP A 67 -7.53 -16.74 5.59
C ASP A 67 -6.48 -15.79 4.95
N GLY A 68 -6.55 -15.62 3.63
CA GLY A 68 -5.66 -14.73 2.88
C GLY A 68 -6.17 -13.29 2.77
N LYS A 69 -5.30 -12.34 2.44
CA LYS A 69 -5.72 -10.94 2.22
C LYS A 69 -6.38 -10.81 0.86
N VAL A 70 -7.45 -10.03 0.82
CA VAL A 70 -8.17 -9.72 -0.43
C VAL A 70 -7.97 -8.24 -0.75
N VAL A 71 -7.56 -7.96 -1.98
CA VAL A 71 -7.44 -6.60 -2.51
C VAL A 71 -8.38 -6.46 -3.69
N LEU A 72 -9.36 -5.57 -3.57
CA LEU A 72 -10.25 -5.21 -4.66
C LEU A 72 -9.66 -4.02 -5.42
N VAL A 73 -9.45 -4.18 -6.72
CA VAL A 73 -8.99 -3.13 -7.62
C VAL A 73 -10.14 -2.77 -8.55
N ILE A 74 -10.49 -1.49 -8.56
CA ILE A 74 -11.50 -0.95 -9.46
C ILE A 74 -10.79 -0.16 -10.55
N TYR A 75 -10.99 -0.58 -11.80
CA TYR A 75 -10.32 0.00 -12.96
C TYR A 75 -11.22 0.97 -13.72
N GLY A 76 -10.80 2.22 -13.80
CA GLY A 76 -11.34 3.23 -14.73
C GLY A 76 -12.60 3.96 -14.25
N MET A 77 -12.80 4.19 -12.94
CA MET A 77 -14.06 4.79 -12.44
C MET A 77 -14.15 6.29 -12.64
N GLU A 78 -13.04 7.01 -12.78
CA GLU A 78 -13.04 8.47 -12.83
C GLU A 78 -13.79 8.98 -14.07
N GLY A 79 -13.57 8.35 -15.23
CA GLY A 79 -14.27 8.72 -16.46
C GLY A 79 -15.79 8.51 -16.39
N TYR A 80 -16.26 7.55 -15.57
CA TYR A 80 -17.69 7.37 -15.30
C TYR A 80 -18.29 8.61 -14.62
N PHE A 81 -17.70 9.05 -13.51
CA PHE A 81 -18.20 10.21 -12.77
C PHE A 81 -18.02 11.51 -13.55
N MET A 82 -16.95 11.65 -14.34
CA MET A 82 -16.76 12.80 -15.22
C MET A 82 -17.86 12.92 -16.27
N TYR A 83 -18.35 11.81 -16.83
CA TYR A 83 -19.45 11.82 -17.79
C TYR A 83 -20.75 12.34 -17.17
N HIS A 84 -21.18 11.77 -16.03
CA HIS A 84 -22.44 12.15 -15.38
C HIS A 84 -22.40 13.55 -14.76
N ASN A 85 -21.25 14.00 -14.23
CA ASN A 85 -21.09 15.37 -13.70
C ASN A 85 -21.17 16.45 -14.79
N ASN A 86 -20.74 16.13 -16.01
CA ASN A 86 -20.87 17.03 -17.17
C ASN A 86 -22.28 17.02 -17.78
N SER A 87 -22.99 15.88 -17.73
CA SER A 87 -24.41 15.78 -18.12
C SER A 87 -25.28 16.74 -17.29
N MET A 88 -25.06 16.77 -15.97
CA MET A 88 -25.80 17.65 -15.04
C MET A 88 -25.57 19.15 -15.28
N LYS A 89 -24.48 19.52 -15.97
CA LYS A 89 -24.14 20.93 -16.27
C LYS A 89 -24.55 21.37 -17.68
N HIS A 90 -24.98 20.45 -18.55
CA HIS A 90 -25.20 20.74 -19.97
C HIS A 90 -26.52 20.15 -20.51
N GLU A 91 -27.65 20.76 -20.16
CA GLU A 91 -28.84 20.79 -21.05
C GLU A 91 -28.58 21.60 -22.35
N LYS A 92 -27.41 22.24 -22.51
CA LYS A 92 -27.06 23.01 -23.71
C LYS A 92 -25.73 22.55 -24.32
N LYS A 93 -25.87 21.93 -25.50
CA LYS A 93 -24.87 21.50 -26.51
C LYS A 93 -24.28 20.08 -26.35
N LYS A 94 -24.95 19.13 -27.01
CA LYS A 94 -24.41 17.83 -27.44
C LYS A 94 -23.23 18.04 -28.40
N LYS A 95 -22.01 18.19 -27.88
CA LYS A 95 -20.80 17.78 -28.61
C LYS A 95 -20.46 16.37 -28.15
N LYS A 96 -20.26 15.45 -29.10
CA LYS A 96 -19.70 14.12 -28.82
C LYS A 96 -18.35 14.34 -28.13
N ASN A 97 -18.31 14.12 -26.82
CA ASN A 97 -17.07 14.20 -26.05
C ASN A 97 -16.20 12.99 -26.44
N LYS A 98 -14.91 13.22 -26.70
CA LYS A 98 -13.87 12.18 -26.86
C LYS A 98 -13.93 11.09 -25.76
N MET A 99 -14.49 11.42 -24.60
CA MET A 99 -14.66 10.50 -23.48
C MET A 99 -15.67 9.37 -23.75
N SER A 100 -16.65 9.57 -24.64
CA SER A 100 -17.62 8.52 -25.00
C SER A 100 -17.02 7.37 -25.83
N GLU A 101 -15.84 7.57 -26.44
CA GLU A 101 -15.11 6.52 -27.16
C GLU A 101 -14.30 5.61 -26.22
N LEU A 102 -13.89 6.10 -25.04
CA LEU A 102 -13.15 5.32 -24.03
C LEU A 102 -14.07 4.50 -23.10
N TYR A 103 -15.33 4.91 -23.01
CA TYR A 103 -16.34 4.34 -22.10
C TYR A 103 -17.54 3.85 -22.91
N GLU A 104 -17.36 2.72 -23.60
CA GLU A 104 -18.44 2.09 -24.35
C GLU A 104 -19.66 1.85 -23.43
N ASN A 105 -20.85 2.17 -23.93
CA ASN A 105 -22.13 1.93 -23.24
C ASN A 105 -22.36 2.70 -21.94
N ILE A 106 -21.55 3.72 -21.62
CA ILE A 106 -21.77 4.55 -20.41
C ILE A 106 -23.17 5.18 -20.36
N SER A 107 -23.76 5.52 -21.51
CA SER A 107 -25.11 6.08 -21.59
C SER A 107 -26.23 5.07 -21.32
N VAL A 108 -25.94 3.77 -21.35
CA VAL A 108 -26.92 2.68 -21.16
C VAL A 108 -26.87 2.18 -19.71
N LEU A 109 -25.78 2.46 -19.00
CA LEU A 109 -25.59 2.04 -17.61
C LEU A 109 -26.37 2.93 -16.64
N PRO A 110 -26.82 2.37 -15.49
CA PRO A 110 -27.53 3.14 -14.47
C PRO A 110 -26.63 4.24 -13.90
N GLU A 111 -27.23 5.38 -13.59
CA GLU A 111 -26.53 6.49 -12.94
C GLU A 111 -26.42 6.24 -11.43
N ILE A 112 -25.18 6.16 -10.93
CA ILE A 112 -24.86 6.04 -9.52
C ILE A 112 -24.19 7.33 -9.04
N THR A 113 -24.60 7.80 -7.87
CA THR A 113 -23.96 8.95 -7.24
C THR A 113 -22.60 8.55 -6.67
N ARG A 114 -21.66 9.50 -6.65
CA ARG A 114 -20.34 9.29 -6.01
C ARG A 114 -20.48 8.86 -4.55
N LYS A 115 -21.45 9.44 -3.82
CA LYS A 115 -21.76 9.07 -2.44
C LYS A 115 -22.20 7.60 -2.33
N ARG A 116 -23.09 7.13 -3.21
CA ARG A 116 -23.53 5.72 -3.21
C ARG A 116 -22.35 4.79 -3.48
N PHE A 117 -21.51 5.14 -4.46
CA PHE A 117 -20.29 4.39 -4.77
C PHE A 117 -19.34 4.28 -3.57
N GLU A 118 -18.99 5.40 -2.93
CA GLU A 118 -18.08 5.43 -1.79
C GLU A 118 -18.65 4.66 -0.58
N LEU A 119 -19.96 4.75 -0.33
CA LEU A 119 -20.62 4.00 0.74
C LEU A 119 -20.59 2.49 0.48
N SER A 120 -20.96 2.03 -0.71
CA SER A 120 -20.92 0.61 -1.05
C SER A 120 -19.50 0.05 -0.99
N LEU A 121 -18.50 0.84 -1.38
CA LEU A 121 -17.09 0.43 -1.30
C LEU A 121 -16.62 0.31 0.16
N LEU A 122 -16.99 1.27 1.00
CA LEU A 122 -16.67 1.27 2.43
C LEU A 122 -17.36 0.11 3.15
N GLU A 123 -18.61 -0.17 2.81
CA GLU A 123 -19.33 -1.33 3.33
C GLU A 123 -18.63 -2.64 2.94
N ALA A 124 -18.20 -2.79 1.69
CA ALA A 124 -17.43 -3.94 1.24
C ALA A 124 -16.08 -4.08 1.97
N GLN A 125 -15.38 -2.97 2.23
CA GLN A 125 -14.14 -2.98 3.01
C GLN A 125 -14.35 -3.48 4.44
N ILE A 126 -15.38 -2.98 5.12
CA ILE A 126 -15.68 -3.31 6.51
C ILE A 126 -16.16 -4.76 6.62
N MET A 127 -17.15 -5.13 5.80
CA MET A 127 -17.78 -6.46 5.86
C MET A 127 -16.85 -7.56 5.33
N GLY A 128 -16.09 -7.27 4.26
CA GLY A 128 -15.19 -8.23 3.61
C GLY A 128 -13.77 -8.26 4.16
N ASN A 129 -13.41 -7.33 5.06
CA ASN A 129 -12.03 -7.10 5.53
C ASN A 129 -11.03 -7.09 4.36
N CYS A 130 -11.39 -6.35 3.30
CA CYS A 130 -10.61 -6.24 2.08
C CYS A 130 -10.05 -4.82 1.93
N SER A 131 -8.93 -4.70 1.21
CA SER A 131 -8.40 -3.39 0.82
C SER A 131 -8.94 -3.03 -0.54
N THR A 132 -9.37 -1.79 -0.76
CA THR A 132 -9.86 -1.36 -2.08
C THR A 132 -8.94 -0.30 -2.67
N LEU A 133 -8.71 -0.38 -3.97
CA LEU A 133 -7.89 0.57 -4.71
C LEU A 133 -8.59 0.98 -6.00
N LEU A 134 -8.55 2.27 -6.33
CA LEU A 134 -9.01 2.78 -7.61
C LEU A 134 -7.78 3.04 -8.49
N ILE A 135 -7.82 2.55 -9.73
CA ILE A 135 -6.75 2.73 -10.71
C ILE A 135 -7.38 3.17 -12.02
N GLU A 136 -6.81 4.19 -12.66
CA GLU A 136 -7.32 4.70 -13.93
C GLU A 136 -6.43 4.30 -15.12
N ASN A 137 -5.16 3.97 -14.86
CA ASN A 137 -4.17 3.70 -15.91
C ASN A 137 -3.56 2.30 -15.78
N SER A 138 -3.45 1.60 -16.91
CA SER A 138 -2.70 0.35 -17.06
C SER A 138 -1.29 0.38 -16.44
N GLN A 139 -0.56 1.49 -16.58
CA GLN A 139 0.80 1.63 -16.03
C GLN A 139 0.82 1.60 -14.50
N GLU A 140 -0.17 2.23 -13.86
CA GLU A 140 -0.34 2.20 -12.41
C GLU A 140 -0.73 0.80 -11.94
N MET A 141 -1.59 0.11 -12.71
CA MET A 141 -1.96 -1.27 -12.46
C MET A 141 -0.75 -2.20 -12.46
N THR A 142 0.10 -2.12 -13.49
CA THR A 142 1.32 -2.95 -13.58
C THR A 142 2.29 -2.66 -12.44
N LYS A 143 2.53 -1.38 -12.13
CA LYS A 143 3.40 -0.99 -11.00
C LYS A 143 2.87 -1.51 -9.67
N MET A 144 1.56 -1.42 -9.47
CA MET A 144 0.92 -1.91 -8.25
C MET A 144 1.05 -3.43 -8.14
N MET A 145 0.78 -4.19 -9.22
CA MET A 145 1.01 -5.64 -9.23
C MET A 145 2.45 -6.02 -8.90
N GLU A 146 3.43 -5.30 -9.47
CA GLU A 146 4.85 -5.52 -9.20
C GLU A 146 5.19 -5.27 -7.73
N GLN A 147 4.75 -4.14 -7.19
CA GLN A 147 4.96 -3.78 -5.78
C GLN A 147 4.27 -4.77 -4.83
N TYR A 148 3.05 -5.18 -5.15
CA TYR A 148 2.27 -6.12 -4.37
C TYR A 148 2.93 -7.50 -4.34
N THR A 149 3.38 -7.98 -5.50
CA THR A 149 4.13 -9.24 -5.61
C THR A 149 5.43 -9.17 -4.80
N LYS A 150 6.21 -8.10 -4.93
CA LYS A 150 7.43 -7.89 -4.11
C LYS A 150 7.10 -7.84 -2.62
N ALA A 151 6.01 -7.21 -2.24
CA ALA A 151 5.57 -7.13 -0.85
C ALA A 151 5.25 -8.53 -0.31
N ILE A 152 4.47 -9.34 -1.03
CA ILE A 152 4.13 -10.72 -0.66
C ILE A 152 5.39 -11.58 -0.47
N ILE A 153 6.33 -11.49 -1.42
CA ILE A 153 7.62 -12.20 -1.34
C ILE A 153 8.42 -11.78 -0.10
N ALA A 154 8.38 -10.50 0.26
CA ALA A 154 9.12 -9.96 1.40
C ALA A 154 8.45 -10.22 2.77
N VAL A 155 7.14 -10.54 2.82
CA VAL A 155 6.41 -10.81 4.07
C VAL A 155 7.13 -11.82 4.99
N PRO A 156 7.51 -13.04 4.55
CA PRO A 156 8.12 -14.03 5.44
C PRO A 156 9.43 -13.55 6.05
N LEU A 157 10.30 -12.93 5.24
CA LEU A 157 11.55 -12.38 5.72
C LEU A 157 11.31 -11.25 6.73
N LYS A 158 10.38 -10.34 6.44
CA LYS A 158 10.03 -9.24 7.35
C LYS A 158 9.43 -9.73 8.66
N SER A 159 8.60 -10.77 8.64
CA SER A 159 8.05 -11.35 9.88
C SER A 159 9.13 -12.02 10.73
N LEU A 160 10.10 -12.69 10.12
CA LEU A 160 11.22 -13.29 10.85
C LEU A 160 12.14 -12.24 11.45
N LEU A 161 12.45 -11.19 10.68
CA LEU A 161 13.25 -10.05 11.18
C LEU A 161 12.53 -9.36 12.33
N LYS A 162 11.23 -9.09 12.20
CA LYS A 162 10.44 -8.48 13.26
C LYS A 162 10.42 -9.33 14.55
N ALA A 163 10.27 -10.65 14.44
CA ALA A 163 10.31 -11.52 15.61
C ALA A 163 11.68 -11.46 16.34
N LYS A 164 12.78 -11.25 15.60
CA LYS A 164 14.11 -11.02 16.19
C LYS A 164 14.26 -9.61 16.79
N GLU A 165 13.65 -8.60 16.18
CA GLU A 165 13.64 -7.23 16.70
C GLU A 165 12.82 -7.12 17.99
N ASP A 166 11.67 -7.79 18.06
CA ASP A 166 10.85 -7.86 19.29
C ASP A 166 11.62 -8.54 20.46
N GLU A 167 12.64 -9.35 20.16
CA GLU A 167 13.52 -10.02 21.14
C GLU A 167 14.79 -9.19 21.47
N LEU A 168 15.18 -8.24 20.60
CA LEU A 168 16.35 -7.38 20.72
C LEU A 168 15.92 -5.91 20.82
N LEU A 169 15.80 -5.42 22.06
CA LEU A 169 15.69 -4.00 22.46
C LEU A 169 15.34 -3.01 21.33
N ASP A 170 14.06 -2.62 21.31
CA ASP A 170 13.44 -1.55 20.55
C ASP A 170 14.41 -0.53 19.93
N PHE A 171 14.30 -0.38 18.60
CA PHE A 171 14.82 0.71 17.78
C PHE A 171 16.35 0.83 17.62
N TYR A 172 17.15 0.56 18.65
CA TYR A 172 18.61 0.78 18.61
C TYR A 172 19.38 -0.43 18.05
N ALA A 173 18.82 -1.64 18.16
CA ALA A 173 19.46 -2.88 17.68
C ALA A 173 19.05 -3.27 16.24
N SER A 174 17.97 -2.69 15.73
CA SER A 174 17.59 -2.76 14.31
C SER A 174 18.65 -2.03 13.50
N GLY A 175 19.69 -2.74 13.06
CA GLY A 175 20.81 -2.22 12.25
C GLY A 175 20.37 -1.70 10.88
N ASP A 176 19.53 -0.66 10.86
CA ASP A 176 19.08 -0.01 9.65
C ASP A 176 20.18 0.90 9.15
N ASN A 177 20.98 0.38 8.21
CA ASN A 177 22.06 1.11 7.56
C ASN A 177 21.58 2.32 6.74
N LYS A 178 20.26 2.51 6.54
CA LYS A 178 19.70 3.60 5.72
C LYS A 178 20.11 5.00 6.17
N ASN A 179 20.53 5.17 7.43
CA ASN A 179 20.98 6.45 7.98
C ASN A 179 22.41 6.41 8.54
N SER A 180 23.20 5.39 8.16
CA SER A 180 24.61 5.32 8.54
C SER A 180 25.42 6.39 7.81
N ILE A 181 26.38 6.99 8.50
CA ILE A 181 27.29 7.97 7.92
C ILE A 181 28.63 7.28 7.74
N LYS A 182 29.08 7.19 6.48
CA LYS A 182 30.41 6.69 6.16
C LYS A 182 31.45 7.68 6.71
N VAL A 183 32.36 7.17 7.51
CA VAL A 183 33.51 7.92 8.04
C VAL A 183 34.76 7.33 7.40
N ASP A 184 35.61 8.20 6.87
CA ASP A 184 36.90 7.80 6.30
C ASP A 184 37.97 7.64 7.39
N ASN A 185 39.08 6.98 7.07
CA ASN A 185 40.22 6.81 7.97
C ASN A 185 40.81 8.16 8.41
N ASP A 186 40.71 9.18 7.55
CA ASP A 186 41.13 10.57 7.84
C ASP A 186 40.11 11.36 8.67
N GLY A 187 39.01 10.73 9.10
CA GLY A 187 37.97 11.35 9.93
C GLY A 187 36.95 12.20 9.19
N TYR A 188 37.02 12.26 7.85
CA TYR A 188 35.98 12.88 7.03
C TYR A 188 34.65 12.16 7.26
N GLY A 189 33.64 12.91 7.72
CA GLY A 189 32.32 12.37 8.09
C GLY A 189 32.02 12.44 9.58
N LEU A 190 33.01 12.62 10.46
CA LEU A 190 32.79 12.70 11.92
C LEU A 190 31.88 13.87 12.33
N LYS A 191 32.02 15.02 11.68
CA LYS A 191 31.13 16.17 11.91
C LYS A 191 29.67 15.85 11.55
N ARG A 192 29.46 15.19 10.41
CA ARG A 192 28.12 14.77 9.98
C ARG A 192 27.56 13.70 10.92
N LEU A 193 28.41 12.78 11.38
CA LEU A 193 28.06 11.77 12.37
C LEU A 193 27.62 12.41 13.68
N TRP A 194 28.34 13.40 14.17
CA TRP A 194 27.99 14.13 15.38
C TRP A 194 26.63 14.83 15.27
N MET A 195 26.41 15.58 14.18
CA MET A 195 25.10 16.20 13.93
C MET A 195 23.97 15.16 13.86
N ARG A 196 24.23 13.99 13.26
CA ARG A 196 23.25 12.92 13.18
C ARG A 196 22.96 12.29 14.54
N GLN A 197 23.98 12.11 15.38
CA GLN A 197 23.83 11.64 16.76
C GLN A 197 22.95 12.61 17.56
N LEU A 198 23.13 13.92 17.39
CA LEU A 198 22.25 14.92 18.00
C LEU A 198 20.80 14.79 17.51
N CYS A 199 20.57 14.52 16.23
CA CYS A 199 19.22 14.26 15.69
C CYS A 199 18.59 12.94 16.15
N LEU A 200 19.29 12.07 16.89
CA LEU A 200 18.67 10.88 17.49
C LEU A 200 17.78 11.24 18.68
N PHE A 201 17.94 12.42 19.29
CA PHE A 201 17.08 12.87 20.36
C PHE A 201 15.72 13.32 19.80
N ASN A 202 14.61 12.83 20.38
CA ASN A 202 13.24 13.06 19.89
C ASN A 202 12.84 14.53 19.67
N LYS A 203 13.54 15.48 20.30
CA LYS A 203 13.27 16.93 20.19
C LYS A 203 14.33 17.70 19.41
N ALA A 204 15.38 17.04 18.93
CA ALA A 204 16.46 17.67 18.18
C ALA A 204 16.21 17.49 16.69
N ASN A 205 15.72 18.55 16.04
CA ASN A 205 15.70 18.59 14.57
C ASN A 205 17.09 18.98 14.03
N LEU A 206 17.24 18.97 12.70
CA LEU A 206 18.51 19.30 12.06
C LEU A 206 19.00 20.69 12.49
N ALA A 207 18.13 21.71 12.47
CA ALA A 207 18.48 23.08 12.84
C ALA A 207 19.05 23.19 14.26
N ILE A 208 18.45 22.48 15.23
CA ILE A 208 18.95 22.41 16.61
C ILE A 208 20.31 21.70 16.64
N ALA A 209 20.48 20.61 15.90
CA ALA A 209 21.76 19.93 15.79
C ALA A 209 22.85 20.81 15.16
N GLU A 210 22.53 21.65 14.16
CA GLU A 210 23.49 22.60 13.57
C GLU A 210 23.89 23.67 14.57
N ALA A 211 22.91 24.22 15.30
CA ALA A 211 23.15 25.23 16.33
C ALA A 211 24.04 24.68 17.44
N ILE A 212 23.76 23.46 17.94
CA ILE A 212 24.60 22.80 18.93
C ILE A 212 25.99 22.51 18.35
N ASN A 213 26.09 22.01 17.12
CA ASN A 213 27.36 21.73 16.48
C ASN A 213 28.21 23.00 16.24
N ALA A 214 27.58 24.17 16.06
CA ALA A 214 28.28 25.45 15.94
C ALA A 214 28.96 25.87 17.25
N HIS A 215 28.36 25.57 18.40
CA HIS A 215 28.94 25.81 19.72
C HIS A 215 29.87 24.68 20.18
N TYR A 216 29.53 23.43 19.86
CA TYR A 216 30.24 22.22 20.25
C TYR A 216 30.48 21.34 19.04
N SER A 217 31.64 21.51 18.40
CA SER A 217 32.00 20.81 17.16
C SER A 217 32.27 19.32 17.32
N SER A 218 32.30 18.80 18.55
CA SER A 218 32.47 17.38 18.85
C SER A 218 31.84 17.01 20.20
N PRO A 219 31.54 15.72 20.44
CA PRO A 219 31.07 15.25 21.75
C PRO A 219 32.06 15.58 22.87
N THR A 220 33.38 15.51 22.59
CA THR A 220 34.41 15.83 23.57
C THR A 220 34.40 17.31 23.95
N ALA A 221 34.13 18.21 22.99
CA ALA A 221 33.98 19.64 23.27
C ALA A 221 32.78 19.90 24.19
N LEU A 222 31.67 19.18 23.99
CA LEU A 222 30.50 19.25 24.86
C LEU A 222 30.84 18.74 26.28
N MET A 223 31.44 17.55 26.39
CA MET A 223 31.79 16.94 27.67
C MET A 223 32.77 17.78 28.50
N LYS A 224 33.74 18.45 27.85
CA LYS A 224 34.69 19.32 28.55
C LYS A 224 34.01 20.46 29.29
N VAL A 225 32.92 21.01 28.76
CA VAL A 225 32.18 22.09 29.44
C VAL A 225 31.42 21.56 30.66
N PHE A 226 30.89 20.33 30.61
CA PHE A 226 30.11 19.77 31.71
C PHE A 226 30.92 19.01 32.77
N CYS A 227 32.18 18.66 32.49
CA CYS A 227 33.04 17.91 33.42
C CYS A 227 34.19 18.73 34.03
N TYR A 228 34.39 19.98 33.63
CA TYR A 228 35.40 20.89 34.22
C TYR A 228 34.79 22.01 35.08
N ASP A 229 33.50 21.94 35.37
CA ASP A 229 32.83 22.64 36.50
C ASP A 229 32.70 21.68 37.70
#